data_AF-A0A6N2VL90-F1
#
_entry.id   AF-A0A6N2VL90-F1
#
_cell.length_a   1.000
_cell.length_b   1.000
_cell.length_c   1.000
_cell.angle_alpha   90.00
_cell.angle_beta   90.00
_cell.angle_gamma   90.00
#
_symmetry.space_group_name_H-M   'P 1'
#
loop_
_entity.id
_entity.type
_entity.pdbx_description
1 polymer ?
#
loop_
_entity_poly.entity_id
_entity_poly.type
_entity_poly.pdbx_seq_one_letter_code
_entity_poly.pdbx_strand_id
1 'polypeptide(L)'
;MKKGKSFGDAYLIYEALEKSSLLNEAEIFYKITGRIFLLNAYEIYKTRNKFRNEFIVYDDMGWCLTNIFKANITDYRNVLADIWKDCDETTVNDIEIAFYKRLKCSEIEIGSFLTYPHFDGKMGATLRNYSGGKAERIVRNIMARFHCFFIRSRMQKVIKIYMKIRGIKGYK
;
A
#
# COMPACT_ATOMS: atom_id res chain seq x y z
N MET A 1 21.61 -13.37 -6.77
CA MET A 1 20.56 -14.03 -5.97
C MET A 1 19.24 -13.76 -6.68
N LYS A 2 18.49 -14.77 -7.14
CA LYS A 2 17.30 -14.56 -8.01
C LYS A 2 16.09 -13.99 -7.26
N LYS A 3 16.03 -14.25 -5.95
CA LYS A 3 14.99 -13.79 -5.02
C LYS A 3 15.67 -12.85 -4.02
N GLY A 4 15.20 -11.62 -3.91
CA GLY A 4 15.74 -10.66 -2.94
C GLY A 4 14.67 -10.06 -2.03
N LYS A 5 14.74 -8.77 -1.74
CA LYS A 5 14.00 -8.14 -0.64
C LYS A 5 12.48 -8.30 -0.78
N SER A 6 11.97 -8.09 -1.99
CA SER A 6 10.53 -8.20 -2.28
C SER A 6 9.99 -9.60 -2.05
N PHE A 7 10.78 -10.64 -2.34
CA PHE A 7 10.43 -12.02 -2.01
C PHE A 7 10.38 -12.23 -0.50
N GLY A 8 11.40 -11.76 0.23
CA GLY A 8 11.48 -11.93 1.68
C GLY A 8 10.30 -11.28 2.41
N ASP A 9 9.94 -10.05 2.05
CA ASP A 9 8.81 -9.33 2.67
C ASP A 9 7.47 -10.03 2.39
N ALA A 10 7.24 -10.50 1.15
CA ALA A 10 6.05 -11.26 0.80
C ALA A 10 5.99 -12.63 1.51
N TYR A 11 7.11 -13.34 1.57
CA TYR A 11 7.20 -14.66 2.19
C TYR A 11 6.99 -14.59 3.70
N LEU A 12 7.47 -13.55 4.37
CA LEU A 12 7.22 -13.33 5.79
C LEU A 12 5.73 -13.12 6.10
N ILE A 13 4.98 -12.44 5.21
CA ILE A 13 3.54 -12.30 5.38
C ILE A 13 2.85 -13.67 5.27
N TYR A 14 3.23 -14.47 4.28
CA TYR A 14 2.74 -15.83 4.12
C TYR A 14 3.02 -16.66 5.38
N GLU A 15 4.26 -16.70 5.85
CA GLU A 15 4.64 -17.44 7.06
C GLU A 15 3.90 -16.95 8.30
N ALA A 16 3.70 -15.64 8.45
CA ALA A 16 2.94 -15.08 9.55
C ALA A 16 1.48 -15.52 9.52
N LEU A 17 0.83 -15.51 8.35
CA LEU A 17 -0.57 -15.94 8.22
C LEU A 17 -0.75 -17.45 8.40
N GLU A 18 0.25 -18.26 8.06
CA GLU A 18 0.16 -19.73 8.19
C GLU A 18 0.53 -20.22 9.60
N LYS A 19 1.41 -19.51 10.31
CA LYS A 19 2.01 -20.01 11.55
C LYS A 19 1.68 -19.19 12.80
N SER A 20 1.24 -17.95 12.66
CA SER A 20 0.95 -17.09 13.83
C SER A 20 -0.38 -17.46 14.46
N SER A 21 -0.36 -17.91 15.72
CA SER A 21 -1.57 -18.13 16.51
C SER A 21 -2.41 -16.86 16.67
N LEU A 22 -1.76 -15.69 16.77
CA LEU A 22 -2.45 -14.40 16.90
C LEU A 22 -3.22 -14.00 15.64
N LEU A 23 -2.68 -14.31 14.46
CA LEU A 23 -3.35 -13.97 13.21
C LEU A 23 -4.43 -14.99 12.84
N ASN A 24 -4.34 -16.23 13.33
CA ASN A 24 -5.35 -17.25 13.07
C ASN A 24 -6.74 -16.90 13.63
N GLU A 25 -6.80 -16.09 14.69
CA GLU A 25 -8.06 -15.64 15.30
C GLU A 25 -8.53 -14.27 14.77
N ALA A 26 -7.70 -13.58 13.97
CA ALA A 26 -8.01 -12.25 13.48
C ALA A 26 -8.82 -12.30 12.17
N GLU A 27 -9.79 -11.41 12.02
CA GLU A 27 -10.47 -11.22 10.73
C GLU A 27 -9.64 -10.33 9.79
N ILE A 28 -9.00 -9.31 10.37
CA ILE A 28 -8.27 -8.26 9.66
C ILE A 28 -6.90 -8.10 10.30
N PHE A 29 -5.88 -7.87 9.47
CA PHE A 29 -4.55 -7.50 9.95
C PHE A 29 -4.04 -6.24 9.27
N TYR A 30 -3.13 -5.56 9.96
CA TYR A 30 -2.34 -4.47 9.42
C TYR A 30 -0.90 -4.95 9.25
N LYS A 31 -0.35 -4.70 8.07
CA LYS A 31 1.07 -4.87 7.83
C LYS A 31 1.75 -3.52 7.92
N ILE A 32 2.86 -3.45 8.64
CA ILE A 32 3.76 -2.30 8.66
C ILE A 32 5.18 -2.84 8.53
N THR A 33 5.97 -2.35 7.56
CA THR A 33 7.35 -2.80 7.37
C THR A 33 8.28 -1.67 6.96
N GLY A 34 9.56 -1.89 7.21
CA GLY A 34 10.64 -0.95 6.97
C GLY A 34 11.14 -0.32 8.27
N ARG A 35 12.13 0.56 8.14
CA ARG A 35 12.69 1.34 9.25
C ARG A 35 11.85 2.59 9.47
N ILE A 36 10.59 2.39 9.86
CA ILE A 36 9.57 3.44 9.96
C ILE A 36 8.79 3.38 11.27
N PHE A 37 8.36 4.55 11.75
CA PHE A 37 7.34 4.73 12.77
C PHE A 37 6.08 5.31 12.12
N LEU A 38 4.92 4.73 12.41
CA LEU A 38 3.64 5.25 11.94
C LEU A 38 3.06 6.23 12.97
N LEU A 39 3.26 7.53 12.73
CA LEU A 39 2.93 8.58 13.70
C LEU A 39 1.42 8.87 13.85
N ASN A 40 0.60 8.42 12.91
CA ASN A 40 -0.86 8.60 12.92
C ASN A 40 -1.63 7.28 12.94
N ALA A 41 -1.07 6.24 13.56
CA ALA A 41 -1.67 4.90 13.65
C ALA A 41 -3.09 4.93 14.23
N TYR A 42 -3.32 5.74 15.28
CA TYR A 42 -4.64 5.88 15.91
C TYR A 42 -5.70 6.45 14.95
N GLU A 43 -5.33 7.44 14.13
CA GLU A 43 -6.25 8.04 13.15
C GLU A 43 -6.59 7.05 12.02
N ILE A 44 -5.64 6.21 11.61
CA ILE A 44 -5.89 5.12 10.66
C ILE A 44 -6.85 4.09 11.28
N TYR A 45 -6.62 3.71 12.53
CA TYR A 45 -7.42 2.71 13.24
C TYR A 45 -8.87 3.16 13.47
N LYS A 46 -9.12 4.46 13.69
CA LYS A 46 -10.48 5.02 13.82
C LYS A 46 -11.36 4.71 12.61
N THR A 47 -10.75 4.64 11.43
CA THR A 47 -11.48 4.42 10.16
C THR A 47 -11.45 2.97 9.69
N ARG A 48 -10.98 2.03 10.51
CA ARG A 48 -10.79 0.63 10.14
C ARG A 48 -12.04 -0.09 9.60
N ASN A 49 -13.24 0.36 9.95
CA ASN A 49 -14.48 -0.25 9.48
C ASN A 49 -15.00 0.33 8.16
N LYS A 50 -14.28 1.31 7.57
CA LYS A 50 -14.77 2.01 6.37
C LYS A 50 -14.76 1.14 5.12
N PHE A 51 -13.72 0.33 4.98
CA PHE A 51 -13.57 -0.66 3.91
C PHE A 51 -13.02 -1.93 4.49
N ARG A 52 -13.37 -3.06 3.89
CA ARG A 52 -12.83 -4.37 4.29
C ARG A 52 -11.31 -4.46 4.10
N ASN A 53 -10.81 -3.99 2.95
CA ASN A 53 -9.38 -3.89 2.65
C ASN A 53 -8.97 -2.44 2.35
N GLU A 54 -7.83 -2.00 2.89
CA GLU A 54 -7.30 -0.66 2.67
C GLU A 54 -5.86 -0.72 2.14
N PHE A 55 -5.68 -0.25 0.92
CA PHE A 55 -4.39 -0.15 0.25
C PHE A 55 -4.18 1.28 -0.25
N ILE A 56 -2.93 1.73 -0.33
CA ILE A 56 -2.58 2.97 -1.04
C ILE A 56 -2.08 2.57 -2.42
N VAL A 57 -2.92 2.78 -3.44
CA VAL A 57 -2.60 2.42 -4.82
C VAL A 57 -2.45 3.67 -5.68
N TYR A 58 -1.33 3.72 -6.40
CA TYR A 58 -1.03 4.69 -7.45
C TYR A 58 -1.34 4.03 -8.79
N ASP A 59 -2.60 4.06 -9.19
CA ASP A 59 -3.11 3.28 -10.34
C ASP A 59 -2.39 3.64 -11.64
N ASP A 60 -2.11 4.93 -11.83
CA ASP A 60 -1.36 5.45 -12.97
C ASP A 60 0.10 4.96 -13.05
N MET A 61 0.70 4.62 -11.90
CA MET A 61 2.08 4.12 -11.82
C MET A 61 2.14 2.59 -11.85
N GLY A 62 0.98 1.93 -11.80
CA GLY A 62 0.92 0.48 -11.65
C GLY A 62 1.56 -0.02 -10.36
N TRP A 63 1.43 0.76 -9.28
CA TRP A 63 2.22 0.57 -8.06
C TRP A 63 1.34 0.63 -6.81
N CYS A 64 1.54 -0.32 -5.89
CA CYS A 64 0.86 -0.39 -4.60
C CYS A 64 1.87 -0.17 -3.47
N LEU A 65 1.61 0.78 -2.58
CA LEU A 65 2.45 0.97 -1.39
C LEU A 65 2.32 -0.25 -0.48
N THR A 66 3.42 -0.99 -0.27
CA THR A 66 3.43 -2.18 0.58
C THR A 66 3.98 -1.92 1.98
N ASN A 67 4.55 -0.73 2.25
CA ASN A 67 5.03 -0.38 3.60
C ASN A 67 3.92 -0.43 4.64
N ILE A 68 2.67 -0.14 4.24
CA ILE A 68 1.48 -0.28 5.06
C ILE A 68 0.31 -0.74 4.21
N PHE A 69 -0.48 -1.66 4.75
CA PHE A 69 -1.82 -1.95 4.26
C PHE A 69 -2.66 -2.60 5.36
N LYS A 70 -3.97 -2.63 5.14
CA LYS A 70 -4.93 -3.41 5.92
C LYS A 70 -5.61 -4.41 5.02
N ALA A 71 -5.68 -5.66 5.42
CA ALA A 71 -6.39 -6.68 4.66
C ALA A 71 -7.22 -7.57 5.58
N ASN A 72 -8.41 -7.95 5.09
CA ASN A 72 -9.11 -9.11 5.60
C ASN A 72 -8.30 -10.37 5.25
N ILE A 73 -8.15 -11.30 6.20
CA ILE A 73 -7.29 -12.47 6.02
C ILE A 73 -7.79 -13.36 4.89
N THR A 74 -9.10 -13.58 4.77
CA THR A 74 -9.69 -14.41 3.72
C THR A 74 -9.43 -13.80 2.34
N ASP A 75 -9.65 -12.50 2.18
CA ASP A 75 -9.39 -11.80 0.91
C ASP A 75 -7.90 -11.82 0.55
N TYR A 76 -7.03 -11.62 1.54
CA TYR A 76 -5.59 -11.72 1.34
C TYR A 76 -5.19 -13.12 0.89
N ARG A 77 -5.70 -14.17 1.54
CA ARG A 77 -5.41 -15.56 1.14
C ARG A 77 -5.92 -15.86 -0.27
N ASN A 78 -7.09 -15.37 -0.63
CA ASN A 78 -7.69 -15.60 -1.94
C ASN A 78 -6.90 -14.92 -3.08
N VAL A 79 -6.33 -13.74 -2.85
CA VAL A 79 -5.72 -12.92 -3.91
C VAL A 79 -4.19 -12.91 -3.85
N LEU A 80 -3.61 -12.89 -2.65
CA LEU A 80 -2.20 -12.56 -2.39
C LEU A 80 -1.42 -13.66 -1.65
N ALA A 81 -2.02 -14.81 -1.31
CA ALA A 81 -1.36 -15.86 -0.50
C ALA A 81 0.03 -16.24 -1.01
N ASP A 82 0.19 -16.39 -2.32
CA ASP A 82 1.44 -16.81 -2.95
C ASP A 82 2.10 -15.69 -3.77
N ILE A 83 1.83 -14.43 -3.44
CA ILE A 83 2.40 -13.26 -4.11
C ILE A 83 3.93 -13.25 -4.12
N TRP A 84 4.56 -13.92 -3.14
CA TRP A 84 6.00 -14.10 -3.10
C TRP A 84 6.56 -14.83 -4.33
N LYS A 85 5.75 -15.63 -5.04
CA LYS A 85 6.15 -16.31 -6.28
C LYS A 85 6.30 -15.34 -7.45
N ASP A 86 5.59 -14.22 -7.40
CA ASP A 86 5.59 -13.19 -8.45
C ASP A 86 6.76 -12.20 -8.27
N CYS A 87 7.40 -12.20 -7.09
CA CYS A 87 8.55 -11.36 -6.79
C CYS A 87 9.84 -11.92 -7.44
N ASP A 88 10.32 -11.24 -8.49
CA ASP A 88 11.58 -11.58 -9.16
C ASP A 88 12.35 -10.28 -9.48
N GLU A 89 13.47 -10.09 -8.78
CA GLU A 89 14.32 -8.89 -8.91
C GLU A 89 15.01 -8.81 -10.29
N THR A 90 15.12 -9.92 -11.01
CA THR A 90 15.69 -9.94 -12.37
C THR A 90 14.71 -9.43 -13.43
N THR A 91 13.41 -9.39 -13.11
CA THR A 91 12.35 -8.96 -14.04
C THR A 91 11.68 -7.64 -13.65
N VAL A 92 12.23 -6.91 -12.67
CA VAL A 92 11.66 -5.64 -12.14
C VAL A 92 10.25 -5.83 -11.56
N ASN A 93 9.88 -7.05 -11.16
CA ASN A 93 8.65 -7.30 -10.40
C ASN A 93 8.99 -7.22 -8.91
N ASP A 94 9.03 -6.00 -8.40
CA ASP A 94 9.01 -5.79 -6.95
C ASP A 94 7.62 -6.13 -6.37
N ILE A 95 7.55 -6.20 -5.04
CA ILE A 95 6.33 -6.62 -4.34
C ILE A 95 5.19 -5.64 -4.61
N GLU A 96 5.51 -4.37 -4.80
CA GLU A 96 4.55 -3.30 -5.06
C GLU A 96 3.86 -3.44 -6.42
N ILE A 97 4.61 -3.77 -7.48
CA ILE A 97 4.07 -4.07 -8.81
C ILE A 97 3.26 -5.36 -8.79
N ALA A 98 3.76 -6.40 -8.09
CA ALA A 98 3.06 -7.68 -7.98
C ALA A 98 1.70 -7.50 -7.28
N PHE A 99 1.67 -6.79 -6.14
CA PHE A 99 0.44 -6.46 -5.42
C PHE A 99 -0.53 -5.71 -6.32
N TYR A 100 -0.06 -4.67 -7.02
CA TYR A 100 -0.90 -3.90 -7.92
C TYR A 100 -1.59 -4.78 -8.97
N LYS A 101 -0.82 -5.64 -9.66
CA LYS A 101 -1.35 -6.52 -10.71
C LYS A 101 -2.43 -7.45 -10.19
N ARG A 102 -2.20 -8.12 -9.04
CA ARG A 102 -3.17 -9.04 -8.45
C ARG A 102 -4.43 -8.33 -7.96
N LEU A 103 -4.26 -7.23 -7.21
CA LEU A 103 -5.39 -6.45 -6.72
C LEU A 103 -6.23 -5.88 -7.86
N LYS A 104 -5.61 -5.44 -8.97
CA LYS A 104 -6.33 -4.90 -10.15
C LYS A 104 -7.22 -5.93 -10.85
N CYS A 105 -6.80 -7.19 -10.83
CA CYS A 105 -7.51 -8.32 -11.44
C CYS A 105 -8.45 -9.04 -10.46
N SER A 106 -8.50 -8.60 -9.21
CA SER A 106 -9.36 -9.18 -8.19
C SER A 106 -10.71 -8.46 -8.10
N GLU A 107 -11.71 -9.16 -7.57
CA GLU A 107 -13.06 -8.63 -7.31
C GLU A 107 -13.29 -8.34 -5.81
N ILE A 108 -12.22 -8.36 -4.99
CA ILE A 108 -12.34 -8.05 -3.56
C ILE A 108 -12.61 -6.56 -3.35
N GLU A 109 -13.33 -6.22 -2.28
CA GLU A 109 -13.60 -4.83 -1.92
C GLU A 109 -12.31 -4.13 -1.46
N ILE A 110 -11.87 -3.12 -2.22
CA ILE A 110 -10.65 -2.35 -1.94
C ILE A 110 -10.99 -0.87 -1.85
N GLY A 111 -10.64 -0.26 -0.72
CA GLY A 111 -10.59 1.18 -0.54
C GLY A 111 -9.19 1.69 -0.23
N SER A 112 -9.09 2.98 0.03
CA SER A 112 -7.88 3.61 0.58
C SER A 112 -8.12 4.09 2.00
N PHE A 113 -7.04 4.23 2.78
CA PHE A 113 -7.13 4.91 4.07
C PHE A 113 -7.74 6.31 3.92
N LEU A 114 -8.55 6.71 4.91
CA LEU A 114 -9.12 8.07 4.98
C LEU A 114 -8.13 9.13 5.45
N THR A 115 -7.01 8.70 6.03
CA THR A 115 -5.87 9.55 6.39
C THR A 115 -4.63 8.92 5.76
N TYR A 116 -3.78 9.74 5.15
CA TYR A 116 -2.57 9.23 4.51
C TYR A 116 -1.57 8.80 5.59
N PRO A 117 -0.92 7.62 5.45
CA PRO A 117 0.06 7.15 6.41
C PRO A 117 1.20 8.14 6.64
N HIS A 118 1.43 8.52 7.89
CA HIS A 118 2.49 9.42 8.28
C HIS A 118 3.66 8.63 8.86
N PHE A 119 4.64 8.36 8.01
CA PHE A 119 5.87 7.69 8.39
C PHE A 119 6.94 8.67 8.84
N ASP A 120 7.53 8.40 9.99
CA ASP A 120 8.85 8.91 10.34
C ASP A 120 9.89 7.81 10.13
N GLY A 121 11.03 8.13 9.56
CA GLY A 121 12.06 7.17 9.18
C GLY A 121 12.62 7.38 7.77
N LYS A 122 13.72 6.68 7.48
CA LYS A 122 14.51 6.85 6.25
C LYS A 122 14.46 5.62 5.37
N MET A 123 14.33 5.85 4.07
CA MET A 123 14.47 4.81 3.05
C MET A 123 15.91 4.31 3.02
N GLY A 124 16.11 2.99 3.07
CA GLY A 124 17.45 2.40 3.12
C GLY A 124 18.32 2.69 1.89
N ALA A 125 17.70 2.81 0.71
CA ALA A 125 18.41 3.01 -0.56
C ALA A 125 18.73 4.49 -0.84
N THR A 126 17.86 5.41 -0.43
CA THR A 126 17.97 6.83 -0.81
C THR A 126 18.27 7.76 0.36
N LEU A 127 18.20 7.26 1.60
CA LEU A 127 18.29 8.02 2.85
C LEU A 127 17.26 9.15 3.01
N ARG A 128 16.28 9.24 2.09
CA ARG A 128 15.19 10.21 2.11
C ARG A 128 14.11 9.79 3.11
N ASN A 129 13.35 10.78 3.59
CA ASN A 129 12.19 10.53 4.43
C ASN A 129 11.06 9.89 3.63
N TYR A 130 10.37 8.90 4.20
CA TYR A 130 9.25 8.21 3.55
C TYR A 130 8.04 9.12 3.27
N SER A 131 7.79 10.13 4.12
CA SER A 131 6.58 10.96 4.04
C SER A 131 6.74 12.27 3.28
N GLY A 132 7.90 12.52 2.66
CA GLY A 132 8.17 13.79 1.98
C GLY A 132 8.09 15.00 2.92
N GLY A 133 7.78 16.17 2.36
CA GLY A 133 7.66 17.43 3.10
C GLY A 133 6.29 17.65 3.77
N LYS A 134 6.19 18.62 4.69
CA LYS A 134 4.94 18.95 5.39
C LYS A 134 3.79 19.29 4.42
N ALA A 135 4.05 20.10 3.40
CA ALA A 135 3.06 20.51 2.41
C ALA A 135 2.54 19.33 1.59
N GLU A 136 3.45 18.46 1.13
CA GLU A 136 3.10 17.25 0.39
C GLU A 136 2.20 16.32 1.22
N ARG A 137 2.50 16.17 2.51
CA ARG A 137 1.68 15.38 3.44
C ARG A 137 0.27 15.94 3.60
N ILE A 138 0.10 17.26 3.65
CA ILE A 138 -1.22 17.90 3.72
C ILE A 138 -2.02 17.56 2.45
N VAL A 139 -1.41 17.69 1.27
CA VAL A 139 -2.06 17.34 -0.01
C VAL A 139 -2.44 15.87 -0.05
N ARG A 140 -1.52 14.96 0.31
CA ARG A 140 -1.80 13.52 0.36
C ARG A 140 -2.91 13.18 1.35
N ASN A 141 -2.98 13.83 2.51
CA ASN A 141 -4.08 13.65 3.45
C ASN A 141 -5.44 14.07 2.87
N ILE A 142 -5.50 15.20 2.16
CA ILE A 142 -6.72 15.63 1.49
C ILE A 142 -7.12 14.61 0.42
N MET A 143 -6.17 14.18 -0.40
CA MET A 143 -6.39 13.15 -1.43
C MET A 143 -6.88 11.82 -0.83
N ALA A 144 -6.35 11.41 0.32
CA ALA A 144 -6.76 10.19 1.02
C ALA A 144 -8.22 10.27 1.49
N ARG A 145 -8.64 11.40 2.07
CA ARG A 145 -10.02 11.63 2.51
C ARG A 145 -11.03 11.51 1.38
N PHE A 146 -10.66 11.95 0.19
CA PHE A 146 -11.53 11.85 -0.98
C PHE A 146 -11.44 10.48 -1.68
N HIS A 147 -10.65 9.53 -1.19
CA HIS A 147 -10.37 8.23 -1.82
C HIS A 147 -9.71 8.37 -3.19
N CYS A 148 -8.63 9.16 -3.26
CA CYS A 148 -7.78 9.13 -4.44
C CYS A 148 -7.06 7.80 -4.54
N PHE A 149 -6.46 7.28 -3.46
CA PHE A 149 -5.43 6.23 -3.54
C PHE A 149 -5.96 4.79 -3.64
N PHE A 150 -6.90 4.49 -4.54
CA PHE A 150 -7.37 3.12 -4.77
C PHE A 150 -7.48 2.78 -6.26
N ILE A 151 -7.60 1.49 -6.55
CA ILE A 151 -7.70 0.95 -7.90
C ILE A 151 -8.93 1.49 -8.62
N ARG A 152 -8.78 1.94 -9.88
CA ARG A 152 -9.87 2.50 -10.69
C ARG A 152 -10.48 3.79 -10.12
N SER A 153 -9.78 4.53 -9.26
CA SER A 153 -10.27 5.82 -8.75
C SER A 153 -10.55 6.81 -9.89
N ARG A 154 -11.84 7.11 -10.13
CA ARG A 154 -12.26 8.13 -11.11
C ARG A 154 -11.66 9.50 -10.79
N MET A 155 -11.48 9.77 -9.50
CA MET A 155 -11.05 11.06 -9.02
C MET A 155 -9.53 11.26 -9.11
N GLN A 156 -8.71 10.20 -9.09
CA GLN A 156 -7.30 10.30 -9.52
C GLN A 156 -7.21 10.87 -10.94
N LYS A 157 -8.06 10.39 -11.85
CA LYS A 157 -8.07 10.89 -13.25
C LYS A 157 -8.41 12.38 -13.31
N VAL A 158 -9.38 12.83 -12.51
CA VAL A 158 -9.77 14.25 -12.44
C VAL A 158 -8.65 15.13 -11.87
N ILE A 159 -8.05 14.73 -10.73
CA ILE A 159 -6.95 15.47 -10.11
C ILE A 159 -5.74 15.54 -11.04
N LYS A 160 -5.46 14.47 -11.78
CA LYS A 160 -4.40 14.46 -12.80
C LYS A 160 -4.67 15.45 -13.92
N ILE A 161 -5.89 15.48 -14.47
CA ILE A 161 -6.27 16.47 -15.49
C ILE A 161 -6.03 17.88 -14.96
N TYR A 162 -6.47 18.15 -13.73
CA TYR A 162 -6.24 19.44 -13.08
C TYR A 162 -4.75 19.77 -12.88
N MET A 163 -3.95 18.84 -12.37
CA MET A 163 -2.50 19.02 -12.19
C MET A 163 -1.77 19.25 -13.51
N LYS A 164 -2.17 18.54 -14.57
CA LYS A 164 -1.62 18.69 -15.93
C LYS A 164 -1.96 20.07 -16.51
N ILE A 165 -3.21 20.53 -16.36
CA ILE A 165 -3.64 21.89 -16.77
C ILE A 165 -2.82 22.96 -16.05
N ARG A 166 -2.47 22.75 -14.78
CA ARG A 166 -1.69 23.69 -13.97
C ARG A 166 -0.16 23.54 -14.08
N GLY A 167 0.34 22.64 -14.94
CA GLY A 167 1.79 22.43 -15.11
C GLY A 167 2.50 21.84 -13.88
N ILE A 168 1.75 21.25 -12.94
CA ILE A 168 2.31 20.63 -11.73
C ILE A 168 2.83 19.24 -12.12
N LYS A 169 4.15 19.01 -11.97
CA LYS A 169 4.73 17.67 -12.22
C LYS A 169 4.11 16.68 -11.24
N GLY A 170 3.46 15.65 -11.78
CA GLY A 170 2.89 14.55 -11.01
C GLY A 170 3.96 13.76 -10.26
N TYR A 171 3.51 12.95 -9.30
CA TYR A 171 4.37 12.09 -8.49
C TYR A 171 5.22 11.17 -9.39
N LYS A 172 6.55 11.30 -9.27
CA LYS A 172 7.53 10.34 -9.78
C LYS A 172 8.00 9.45 -8.63
#